data_AF-A0A961U7W8-F1
#
_entry.id   AF-A0A961U7W8-F1
#
_cell.length_a   1.000
_cell.length_b   1.000
_cell.length_c   1.000
_cell.angle_alpha   90.00
_cell.angle_beta   90.00
_cell.angle_gamma   90.00
#
_symmetry.space_group_name_H-M   'P 1'
#
loop_
_entity.id
_entity.type
_entity.pdbx_description
1 polymer ?
#
loop_
_entity_poly.entity_id
_entity_poly.type
_entity_poly.pdbx_seq_one_letter_code
_entity_poly.pdbx_strand_id
1 'polypeptide(L)' 'FVGERIRVWVSGGERDTFVVPASFVTTRFGVDYVHLRSGAGSIIEVPVQRGRVVSRPDAPQALEILSGVHAGDELVQP' A
#
# COMPACT_ATOMS: atom_id res chain seq x y z
N PHE A 1 44.68 3.80 -16.06
CA PHE A 1 43.23 4.02 -16.18
C PHE A 1 42.73 4.62 -14.87
N VAL A 2 42.32 5.89 -14.89
CA VAL A 2 41.70 6.61 -13.76
C VAL A 2 40.40 7.17 -14.33
N GLY A 3 39.25 6.74 -13.82
CA GLY A 3 37.93 7.19 -14.31
C GLY A 3 36.88 6.11 -14.63
N GLU A 4 37.13 4.82 -14.39
CA GLU A 4 36.08 3.81 -14.54
C GLU A 4 35.04 3.90 -13.41
N ARG A 5 33.76 3.81 -13.78
CA ARG A 5 32.63 3.75 -12.85
C ARG A 5 32.03 2.35 -12.89
N ILE A 6 31.80 1.76 -11.73
CA ILE A 6 31.04 0.52 -11.59
C ILE A 6 29.69 0.81 -10.93
N ARG A 7 28.62 0.18 -11.43
CA ARG A 7 27.30 0.24 -10.80
C ARG A 7 27.28 -0.74 -9.64
N VAL A 8 27.01 -0.23 -8.44
CA VAL A 8 26.76 -1.04 -7.25
C VAL A 8 25.32 -0.85 -6.80
N TRP A 9 24.71 -1.93 -6.31
CA TRP A 9 23.38 -1.90 -5.70
C TRP A 9 23.55 -2.12 -4.20
N VAL A 10 22.88 -1.30 -3.39
CA VAL A 10 22.86 -1.42 -1.92
C VAL A 10 21.40 -1.48 -1.49
N SER A 11 21.04 -2.45 -0.65
CA SER A 11 19.68 -2.59 -0.13
C SER A 11 19.31 -1.40 0.73
N GLY A 12 18.20 -0.74 0.40
CA GLY A 12 17.71 0.45 1.09
C GLY A 12 16.69 0.14 2.17
N GLY A 13 17.12 -0.50 3.27
CA GLY A 13 16.30 -0.75 4.47
C GLY A 13 15.04 -1.61 4.28
N GLU A 14 14.48 -2.07 5.39
CA GLU A 14 13.22 -2.80 5.44
C GLU A 14 12.21 -2.04 6.30
N ARG A 15 10.91 -2.26 6.05
CA ARG A 15 9.81 -1.69 6.84
C ARG A 15 8.66 -2.68 6.87
N ASP A 16 7.94 -2.70 7.98
CA ASP A 16 6.66 -3.40 8.05
C ASP A 16 5.57 -2.55 7.38
N THR A 17 4.70 -3.21 6.61
CA THR A 17 3.61 -2.56 5.89
C THR A 17 2.48 -3.56 5.67
N PHE A 18 1.25 -3.05 5.57
CA PHE A 18 0.13 -3.85 5.10
C PHE A 18 0.17 -3.98 3.59
N VAL A 19 -0.26 -5.11 3.06
CA VAL A 19 -0.38 -5.31 1.61
C VAL A 19 -1.80 -5.74 1.32
N VAL A 20 -2.48 -4.97 0.48
CA VAL A 20 -3.91 -5.13 0.17
C VAL A 20 -4.09 -5.25 -1.35
N PRO A 21 -5.10 -5.97 -1.85
CA PRO A 21 -5.37 -5.97 -3.29
C PRO A 21 -5.71 -4.56 -3.78
N ALA A 22 -5.20 -4.18 -4.96
CA ALA A 22 -5.39 -2.84 -5.51
C ALA A 22 -6.88 -2.46 -5.69
N SER A 23 -7.78 -3.45 -5.83
CA SER A 23 -9.23 -3.25 -5.92
C SER A 23 -9.87 -2.65 -4.67
N PHE A 24 -9.17 -2.62 -3.53
CA PHE A 24 -9.65 -1.99 -2.29
C PHE A 24 -9.21 -0.53 -2.15
N VAL A 25 -8.42 -0.01 -3.10
CA VAL A 25 -7.90 1.36 -3.07
C VAL A 25 -8.52 2.16 -4.20
N THR A 26 -9.09 3.31 -3.85
CA THR A 26 -9.65 4.26 -4.83
C THR A 26 -8.85 5.55 -4.81
N THR A 27 -8.42 6.02 -5.98
CA THR A 27 -7.77 7.33 -6.10
C THR A 27 -8.81 8.39 -6.48
N ARG A 28 -8.95 9.44 -5.66
CA ARG A 28 -9.84 10.57 -5.93
C ARG A 28 -9.10 11.88 -5.68
N PHE A 29 -9.08 12.76 -6.69
CA PHE A 29 -8.34 14.02 -6.65
C PHE A 29 -6.83 13.86 -6.30
N GLY A 30 -6.22 12.75 -6.71
CA GLY A 30 -4.81 12.45 -6.45
C GLY A 30 -4.49 11.93 -5.05
N VAL A 31 -5.52 11.71 -4.22
CA VAL A 31 -5.40 11.09 -2.90
C VAL A 31 -5.95 9.67 -2.96
N ASP A 32 -5.22 8.72 -2.37
CA ASP A 32 -5.64 7.33 -2.28
C ASP A 32 -6.46 7.11 -1.02
N TYR A 33 -7.57 6.38 -1.15
CA TYR A 33 -8.49 6.06 -0.07
C TYR A 33 -8.75 4.56 0.00
N VAL A 34 -9.04 4.08 1.20
CA VAL A 34 -9.64 2.75 1.44
C VAL A 34 -10.99 2.93 2.12
N HIS A 35 -11.87 1.95 1.94
CA HIS A 35 -13.12 1.87 2.70
C HIS A 35 -12.93 0.92 3.88
N LEU A 36 -13.25 1.38 5.08
CA LEU A 36 -13.19 0.57 6.30
C LEU A 36 -14.61 0.35 6.86
N ARG A 37 -14.87 -0.87 7.34
CA ARG A 37 -16.05 -1.15 8.17
C ARG A 37 -15.80 -0.64 9.59
N SER A 38 -16.64 0.29 10.04
CA SER A 38 -16.67 0.78 11.42
C SER A 38 -17.52 -0.16 12.31
N GLY A 39 -17.27 -0.14 13.62
CA GLY A 39 -17.96 -0.99 14.60
C GLY A 39 -19.49 -0.83 14.65
N ALA A 40 -20.04 0.25 14.08
CA ALA A 40 -21.49 0.45 13.92
C ALA A 40 -22.05 -0.09 12.59
N GLY A 41 -21.24 -0.82 11.80
CA GLY A 41 -21.61 -1.34 10.48
C GLY A 41 -21.57 -0.30 9.36
N SER A 42 -21.26 0.96 9.67
CA SER A 42 -21.05 2.01 8.67
C SER A 42 -19.72 1.85 7.93
N ILE A 43 -19.67 2.32 6.69
CA ILE A 43 -18.45 2.36 5.89
C ILE A 43 -17.91 3.78 5.93
N ILE A 44 -16.61 3.93 6.18
CA ILE A 44 -15.91 5.22 6.17
C ILE A 44 -14.77 5.20 5.15
N GLU A 45 -14.53 6.33 4.50
CA GLU A 45 -13.36 6.53 3.62
C GLU A 45 -12.17 7.05 4.45
N VAL A 46 -11.05 6.35 4.39
CA VAL A 46 -9.82 6.75 5.09
C VAL A 46 -8.72 7.01 4.08
N PRO A 47 -8.08 8.20 4.09
CA PRO A 47 -6.95 8.47 3.21
C PRO A 47 -5.74 7.65 3.63
N VAL A 48 -5.04 7.11 2.66
CA VAL A 48 -3.87 6.24 2.87
C VAL A 48 -2.66 6.72 2.07
N GLN A 49 -1.47 6.40 2.57
CA GLN A 49 -0.25 6.51 1.79
C GLN A 49 0.09 5.14 1.20
N ARG A 50 0.02 5.00 -0.13
CA ARG A 50 0.46 3.76 -0.79
C ARG A 50 1.99 3.70 -0.95
N GLY A 51 2.51 2.49 -0.95
CA GLY A 51 3.89 2.16 -1.31
C GLY A 51 3.97 1.50 -2.68
N ARG A 52 4.79 0.46 -2.78
CA ARG A 52 5.04 -0.24 -4.04
C ARG A 52 3.87 -1.16 -4.43
N VAL A 53 3.77 -1.43 -5.73
CA VAL A 53 3.01 -2.58 -6.23
C VAL A 53 3.82 -3.83 -5.93
N VAL A 54 3.15 -4.83 -5.37
CA VAL A 54 3.72 -6.13 -5.04
C VAL A 54 2.85 -7.19 -5.70
N SER A 55 3.46 -8.13 -6.40
CA SER A 55 2.73 -9.29 -6.91
C SER A 55 2.70 -10.38 -5.86
N ARG A 56 1.50 -10.80 -5.48
CA ARG A 56 1.27 -11.97 -4.63
C ARG A 56 0.50 -13.05 -5.40
N PRO A 57 0.65 -14.34 -5.04
CA PRO A 57 -0.08 -15.42 -5.71
C PRO A 57 -1.61 -15.29 -5.65
N ASP A 58 -2.13 -14.76 -4.54
CA ASP A 58 -3.55 -14.51 -4.26
C ASP A 58 -4.05 -13.14 -4.76
N ALA A 59 -3.11 -12.19 -4.94
CA ALA A 59 -3.38 -10.83 -5.39
C ALA A 59 -2.27 -10.35 -6.34
N PRO A 60 -2.41 -10.58 -7.66
CA PRO A 60 -1.35 -10.28 -8.63
C PRO A 60 -1.02 -8.78 -8.73
N GLN A 61 -1.95 -7.92 -8.31
CA GLN A 61 -1.79 -6.48 -8.18
C GLN A 61 -2.13 -6.06 -6.74
N ALA A 62 -1.21 -6.33 -5.81
CA ALA A 62 -1.34 -5.84 -4.44
C ALA A 62 -0.54 -4.55 -4.25
N LEU A 63 -0.96 -3.72 -3.30
CA LEU A 63 -0.34 -2.45 -2.96
C LEU A 63 0.07 -2.45 -1.50
N GLU A 64 1.28 -1.95 -1.22
CA GLU A 64 1.69 -1.60 0.14
C GLU A 64 0.89 -0.41 0.66
N ILE A 65 0.50 -0.45 1.93
CA ILE A 65 -0.10 0.66 2.67
C ILE A 65 0.86 1.06 3.79
N LEU A 66 1.44 2.24 3.64
CA LEU A 66 2.47 2.79 4.52
C LEU A 66 1.89 3.60 5.68
N SER A 67 0.67 4.10 5.55
CA SER A 67 -0.06 4.82 6.59
C SER A 67 -1.56 4.85 6.33
N GLY A 68 -2.34 5.16 7.37
CA GLY A 68 -3.79 5.38 7.29
C GLY A 68 -4.64 4.17 7.70
N VAL A 69 -4.04 3.01 7.95
CA VAL A 69 -4.73 1.80 8.45
C VAL A 69 -3.98 1.21 9.64
N HIS A 70 -4.71 0.46 10.47
CA HIS A 70 -4.23 -0.20 11.67
C HIS A 70 -4.57 -1.69 11.66
N ALA A 71 -3.85 -2.47 12.48
CA ALA A 71 -4.17 -3.88 12.68
C ALA A 71 -5.57 -4.01 13.30
N GLY A 72 -6.40 -4.86 12.71
CA GLY A 72 -7.80 -5.04 13.09
C GLY A 72 -8.80 -4.26 12.23
N ASP A 73 -8.33 -3.35 11.37
CA ASP A 73 -9.20 -2.69 10.40
C ASP A 73 -9.71 -3.71 9.36
N GLU A 74 -11.02 -3.64 9.07
CA GLU A 74 -11.66 -4.46 8.06
C GLU A 74 -11.87 -3.62 6.79
N LEU A 75 -11.04 -3.86 5.77
CA LEU A 75 -11.21 -3.25 4.47
C LEU A 75 -12.38 -3.87 3.72
N VAL A 76 -13.18 -3.02 3.09
CA VAL A 76 -14.29 -3.41 2.22
C VAL A 76 -14.08 -2.83 0.82
N GLN A 77 -14.68 -3.47 -0.18
CA GLN A 77 -14.59 -2.96 -1.55
C GLN A 77 -15.35 -1.64 -1.69
N PRO A 78 -14.87 -0.72 -2.57
CA PRO A 78 -15.52 0.55 -2.85
C PRO A 78 -16.98 0.47 -3.27
#